data_AF-A0A660PTE9-F1
#
_entry.id   AF-A0A660PTE9-F1
#
_cell.length_a   1.000
_cell.length_b   1.000
_cell.length_c   1.000
_cell.angle_alpha   90.00
_cell.angle_beta   90.00
_cell.angle_gamma   90.00
#
_symmetry.space_group_name_H-M   'P 1'
#
loop_
_entity.id
_entity.type
_entity.pdbx_description
1 polymer ?
#
loop_
_entity_poly.entity_id
_entity_poly.type
_entity_poly.pdbx_seq_one_letter_code
_entity_poly.pdbx_strand_id
1 'polypeptide(L)'
;MRQEGRGIGLANKIKAYKLQEEGRDTVQANHDLGFKADLRDYGIGAQILVDLGLSSIRLMTNNPKKVIGLEGYGLKITDRVPIQFKPTKYNLKYLETKRDKLGHLLSII
;
A
#
# COMPACT_ATOMS: atom_id res chain seq x y z
N MET A 1 -2.66 6.96 -10.88
CA MET A 1 -1.27 7.41 -10.54
C MET A 1 -0.26 6.35 -10.94
N ARG A 2 0.92 6.77 -11.40
CA ARG A 2 2.02 5.88 -11.81
C ARG A 2 3.05 5.74 -10.67
N GLN A 3 2.72 4.97 -9.63
CA GLN A 3 3.57 4.78 -8.44
C GLN A 3 3.92 3.30 -8.19
N GLU A 4 4.44 2.64 -9.22
CA GLU A 4 4.81 1.23 -9.17
C GLU A 4 5.86 0.94 -8.09
N GLY A 5 5.82 -0.24 -7.47
CA GLY A 5 6.80 -0.65 -6.45
C GLY A 5 6.74 0.14 -5.14
N ARG A 6 5.66 0.84 -4.85
CA ARG A 6 5.59 1.86 -3.78
C ARG A 6 6.46 3.10 -4.06
N GLY A 7 6.54 3.50 -5.33
CA GLY A 7 7.28 4.69 -5.77
C GLY A 7 8.71 4.42 -6.23
N ILE A 8 9.24 3.20 -6.04
CA ILE A 8 10.59 2.84 -6.49
C ILE A 8 10.66 2.43 -7.97
N GLY A 9 9.52 2.25 -8.63
CA GLY A 9 9.43 1.83 -10.03
C GLY A 9 9.53 0.31 -10.24
N LEU A 10 9.21 -0.14 -11.47
CA LEU A 10 9.11 -1.56 -11.81
C LEU A 10 10.46 -2.28 -11.73
N ALA A 11 11.53 -1.68 -12.27
CA ALA A 11 12.86 -2.29 -12.28
C ALA A 11 13.36 -2.61 -10.85
N ASN A 12 13.19 -1.65 -9.93
CA ASN A 12 13.60 -1.86 -8.54
C ASN A 12 12.67 -2.81 -7.79
N LYS A 13 11.39 -2.87 -8.15
CA LYS A 13 10.48 -3.90 -7.63
C LYS A 13 10.94 -5.31 -7.98
N ILE A 14 11.42 -5.53 -9.21
CA ILE A 14 11.98 -6.83 -9.63
C ILE A 14 13.24 -7.16 -8.83
N LYS A 15 14.14 -6.19 -8.64
CA LYS A 15 15.33 -6.38 -7.78
C LYS A 15 14.95 -6.70 -6.33
N ALA A 16 13.94 -6.03 -5.79
CA ALA A 16 13.43 -6.30 -4.44
C ALA A 16 12.80 -7.70 -4.34
N TYR A 17 12.20 -8.23 -5.41
CA TYR A 17 11.74 -9.62 -5.44
C TYR A 17 12.91 -10.60 -5.40
N LYS A 18 14.02 -10.32 -6.10
CA LYS A 18 15.21 -11.17 -6.02
C LYS A 18 15.75 -11.27 -4.59
N LEU A 19 15.84 -10.15 -3.87
CA LEU A 19 16.24 -10.14 -2.46
C LEU A 19 15.25 -10.88 -1.55
N GLN A 20 13.95 -10.85 -1.89
CA GLN A 20 12.92 -11.60 -1.15
C GLN A 20 13.03 -13.12 -1.35
N GLU A 21 13.42 -13.57 -2.55
CA GLU A 21 13.74 -14.97 -2.81
C GLU A 21 14.93 -15.44 -1.95
N GLU A 22 15.86 -14.53 -1.67
CA GLU A 22 17.03 -14.76 -0.81
C GLU A 22 16.71 -14.63 0.69
N GLY A 23 15.44 -14.44 1.05
CA GLY A 23 14.95 -14.49 2.43
C GLY A 23 14.70 -13.14 3.09
N ARG A 24 14.95 -12.02 2.40
CA ARG A 24 14.59 -10.68 2.92
C ARG A 24 13.07 -10.50 2.91
N ASP A 25 12.54 -9.75 3.87
CA ASP A 25 11.17 -9.25 3.74
C ASP A 25 11.09 -8.01 2.83
N THR A 26 9.87 -7.56 2.52
CA THR A 26 9.66 -6.40 1.64
C THR A 26 10.26 -5.09 2.15
N VAL A 27 10.29 -4.87 3.46
CA VAL A 27 10.87 -3.65 4.07
C VAL A 27 12.39 -3.72 3.99
N GLN A 28 12.97 -4.86 4.38
CA GLN A 28 14.40 -5.09 4.31
C GLN A 28 14.92 -4.98 2.87
N ALA A 29 14.27 -5.64 1.91
CA ALA A 29 14.67 -5.58 0.50
C ALA A 29 14.65 -4.15 -0.06
N ASN A 30 13.67 -3.31 0.34
CA ASN A 30 13.65 -1.90 -0.05
C ASN A 30 14.79 -1.11 0.61
N HIS A 31 15.09 -1.37 1.88
CA HIS A 31 16.20 -0.70 2.59
C HIS A 31 17.57 -1.10 2.01
N ASP A 32 17.78 -2.38 1.70
CA ASP A 32 18.96 -2.87 0.99
C ASP A 32 19.07 -2.20 -0.40
N LEU A 33 17.91 -1.93 -1.01
CA LEU A 33 17.63 -1.07 -2.16
C LEU A 33 18.16 0.39 -2.09
N GLY A 34 18.37 0.90 -0.87
CA GLY A 34 18.54 2.33 -0.60
C GLY A 34 17.22 3.13 -0.59
N PHE A 35 16.06 2.46 -0.55
CA PHE A 35 14.74 3.10 -0.55
C PHE A 35 14.05 3.01 0.81
N LYS A 36 13.14 3.96 1.09
CA LYS A 36 12.20 3.80 2.20
C LYS A 36 11.19 2.68 1.89
N ALA A 37 10.58 2.13 2.93
CA ALA A 37 9.57 1.07 2.79
C ALA A 37 8.37 1.46 1.91
N ASP A 38 7.97 2.73 1.90
CA ASP A 38 6.88 3.27 1.09
C ASP A 38 7.15 4.75 0.76
N LEU A 39 7.17 5.11 -0.53
CA LEU A 39 7.40 6.47 -1.02
C LEU A 39 6.16 7.05 -1.72
N ARG A 40 5.00 6.41 -1.56
CA ARG A 40 3.78 6.83 -2.25
C ARG A 40 3.15 8.06 -1.64
N ASP A 41 2.63 8.90 -2.52
CA ASP A 41 1.80 10.06 -2.20
C ASP A 41 0.37 9.80 -2.66
N TYR A 42 -0.64 10.16 -1.85
CA TYR A 42 -2.05 9.93 -2.17
C TYR A 42 -2.84 11.20 -2.49
N GLY A 43 -2.19 12.38 -2.43
CA GLY A 43 -2.82 13.68 -2.57
C GLY A 43 -3.39 13.95 -3.96
N ILE A 44 -2.70 13.53 -5.01
CA ILE A 44 -3.22 13.64 -6.39
C ILE A 44 -4.52 12.84 -6.53
N GLY A 45 -4.60 11.65 -5.91
CA GLY A 45 -5.82 10.85 -5.92
C GLY A 45 -6.97 11.55 -5.20
N ALA A 46 -6.70 12.18 -4.06
CA ALA A 46 -7.70 12.96 -3.32
C ALA A 46 -8.21 14.15 -4.15
N GLN A 47 -7.31 14.91 -4.77
CA GLN A 47 -7.66 16.07 -5.60
C GLN A 47 -8.54 15.69 -6.78
N ILE A 48 -8.23 14.59 -7.47
CA ILE A 48 -9.08 14.08 -8.56
C ILE A 48 -10.50 13.77 -8.05
N LEU A 49 -10.63 13.13 -6.89
CA LEU A 49 -11.95 12.81 -6.34
C LEU A 49 -12.75 14.07 -5.97
N VAL A 50 -12.08 15.07 -5.41
CA VAL A 50 -12.69 16.37 -5.08
C VAL A 50 -13.10 17.13 -6.34
N ASP A 51 -12.24 17.14 -7.38
CA ASP A 51 -12.53 17.76 -8.67
C ASP A 51 -13.74 17.12 -9.38
N LEU A 52 -13.92 15.80 -9.21
CA LEU A 52 -15.11 15.07 -9.64
C LEU A 52 -16.37 15.38 -8.79
N GLY A 53 -16.28 16.25 -7.78
CA GLY A 53 -17.40 16.71 -6.95
C GLY A 53 -17.70 15.84 -5.74
N LEU A 54 -16.81 14.91 -5.34
CA LEU A 54 -17.05 14.05 -4.19
C LEU A 54 -16.68 14.77 -2.89
N SER A 55 -17.59 14.71 -1.92
CA SER A 55 -17.39 15.22 -0.55
C SER A 55 -17.27 14.11 0.50
N SER A 56 -17.72 12.89 0.18
CA SER A 56 -17.57 11.73 1.05
C SER A 56 -17.49 10.42 0.28
N ILE A 57 -16.74 9.44 0.83
CA ILE A 57 -16.57 8.11 0.21
C ILE A 57 -16.49 6.99 1.24
N ARG A 58 -16.90 5.79 0.82
CA ARG A 58 -16.53 4.53 1.48
C ARG A 58 -15.27 3.99 0.80
N LEU A 59 -14.17 3.92 1.52
CA LEU A 59 -12.87 3.61 0.93
C LEU A 59 -12.59 2.11 0.99
N MET A 60 -12.42 1.48 -0.18
CA MET A 60 -11.93 0.09 -0.27
C MET A 60 -10.42 0.04 -0.01
N THR A 61 -10.00 -0.34 1.20
CA THR A 61 -8.57 -0.44 1.56
C THR A 61 -8.30 -1.34 2.76
N ASN A 62 -7.16 -2.01 2.73
CA ASN A 62 -6.55 -2.66 3.90
C ASN A 62 -5.37 -1.88 4.46
N ASN A 63 -5.00 -0.73 3.88
CA ASN A 63 -3.93 0.12 4.40
C ASN A 63 -4.55 1.34 5.09
N PRO A 64 -4.52 1.43 6.44
CA PRO A 64 -5.04 2.57 7.19
C PRO A 64 -4.35 3.89 6.85
N LYS A 65 -3.06 3.87 6.47
CA LYS A 65 -2.32 5.09 6.10
C LYS A 65 -2.93 5.82 4.90
N LYS A 66 -3.68 5.10 4.04
CA LYS A 66 -4.42 5.74 2.93
C LYS A 66 -5.59 6.59 3.41
N VAL A 67 -6.21 6.25 4.55
CA VAL A 67 -7.35 7.00 5.11
C VAL A 67 -6.90 8.40 5.51
N ILE A 68 -5.81 8.46 6.29
CA ILE A 68 -5.23 9.72 6.80
C ILE A 68 -4.82 10.65 5.65
N GLY A 69 -4.24 10.10 4.58
CA GLY A 69 -3.78 10.90 3.44
C GLY A 69 -4.88 11.55 2.59
N LEU A 70 -6.15 11.14 2.74
CA LEU A 70 -7.26 11.64 1.92
C LEU A 70 -8.12 12.69 2.65
N GLU A 71 -8.25 12.60 3.98
CA GLU A 71 -9.10 13.53 4.75
C GLU A 71 -8.61 14.99 4.70
N GLY A 72 -7.30 15.20 4.51
CA GLY A 72 -6.71 16.54 4.38
C GLY A 72 -7.16 17.34 3.15
N TYR A 73 -7.91 16.74 2.23
CA TYR A 73 -8.41 17.39 1.00
C TYR A 73 -9.91 17.71 1.05
N GLY A 74 -10.53 17.67 2.23
CA GLY A 74 -11.97 17.90 2.37
C GLY A 74 -12.84 16.71 1.95
N LEU A 75 -12.22 15.54 1.74
CA LEU A 75 -12.89 14.30 1.40
C LEU A 75 -13.14 13.46 2.66
N LYS A 76 -14.40 13.37 3.10
CA LYS A 76 -14.75 12.60 4.31
C LYS A 76 -14.77 11.10 4.03
N ILE A 77 -13.97 10.32 4.76
CA ILE A 77 -14.05 8.86 4.71
C ILE A 77 -15.16 8.39 5.66
N THR A 78 -16.29 7.93 5.12
CA THR A 78 -17.46 7.54 5.92
C THR A 78 -17.40 6.09 6.40
N ASP A 79 -16.66 5.25 5.69
CA ASP A 79 -16.48 3.84 6.04
C ASP A 79 -15.22 3.28 5.36
N ARG A 80 -14.67 2.21 5.92
CA ARG A 80 -13.60 1.41 5.31
C ARG A 80 -14.16 0.05 4.90
N VAL A 81 -14.15 -0.22 3.61
CA VAL A 81 -14.52 -1.53 3.07
C VAL A 81 -13.26 -2.41 2.95
N PRO A 82 -13.14 -3.53 3.69
CA PRO A 82 -11.97 -4.41 3.60
C PRO A 82 -11.88 -5.11 2.25
N ILE A 83 -10.66 -5.40 1.79
CA ILE A 83 -10.39 -6.18 0.56
C ILE A 83 -9.77 -7.52 0.98
N GLN A 84 -10.59 -8.49 1.35
CA GLN A 84 -10.10 -9.80 1.84
C GLN A 84 -9.98 -10.81 0.70
N PHE A 85 -8.97 -11.69 0.80
CA PHE A 85 -8.75 -12.79 -0.12
C PHE A 85 -7.87 -13.86 0.55
N LYS A 86 -8.00 -15.11 0.11
CA LYS A 86 -7.19 -16.21 0.64
C LYS A 86 -5.74 -16.08 0.16
N PRO A 87 -4.74 -16.14 1.06
CA PRO A 87 -3.33 -16.19 0.67
C PRO A 87 -3.02 -17.40 -0.21
N THR A 88 -2.02 -17.25 -1.08
CA THR A 88 -1.39 -18.35 -1.80
C THR A 88 0.00 -18.60 -1.24
N LYS A 89 0.59 -19.77 -1.52
CA LYS A 89 1.97 -20.08 -1.10
C LYS A 89 3.01 -19.05 -1.55
N TYR A 90 2.73 -18.32 -2.64
CA TYR A 90 3.65 -17.33 -3.21
C TYR A 90 3.55 -15.94 -2.58
N ASN A 91 2.41 -15.58 -1.98
CA ASN A 91 2.19 -14.23 -1.45
C ASN A 91 2.04 -14.18 0.07
N LEU A 92 2.00 -15.33 0.77
CA LEU A 92 1.82 -15.40 2.21
C LEU A 92 2.81 -14.51 2.97
N LYS A 93 4.12 -14.71 2.79
CA LYS A 93 5.18 -13.91 3.45
C LYS A 93 5.06 -12.41 3.17
N TYR A 94 4.67 -12.07 1.94
CA TYR A 94 4.46 -10.67 1.54
C TYR A 94 3.25 -10.05 2.25
N LEU A 95 2.17 -10.80 2.42
CA LEU A 95 0.98 -10.36 3.15
C LEU A 95 1.24 -10.26 4.66
N GLU A 96 1.98 -11.21 5.24
CA GLU A 96 2.43 -11.17 6.64
C GLU A 96 3.27 -9.92 6.89
N THR A 97 4.27 -9.65 6.04
CA THR A 97 5.07 -8.42 6.13
C THR A 97 4.20 -7.18 6.08
N LYS A 98 3.19 -7.15 5.20
CA LYS A 98 2.24 -6.04 5.12
C LYS A 98 1.44 -5.86 6.41
N ARG A 99 0.96 -6.95 7.02
CA ARG A 99 0.21 -6.91 8.28
C ARG A 99 1.12 -6.47 9.43
N ASP A 100 2.22 -7.18 9.62
CA ASP A 100 3.03 -7.13 10.83
C ASP A 100 3.99 -5.93 10.85
N LYS A 101 4.51 -5.53 9.68
CA LYS A 101 5.50 -4.44 9.58
C LYS A 101 4.95 -3.14 8.99
N LEU A 102 3.92 -3.22 8.16
CA LEU A 102 3.36 -2.05 7.48
C LEU A 102 1.98 -1.63 8.01
N GLY A 103 1.42 -2.36 9.00
CA GLY A 103 0.17 -2.02 9.66
C GLY A 103 -1.07 -2.24 8.79
N HIS A 104 -1.01 -3.14 7.81
CA HIS A 104 -2.17 -3.47 6.99
C HIS A 104 -3.19 -4.32 7.78
N LEU A 105 -4.48 -3.99 7.62
CA LEU A 105 -5.61 -4.70 8.22
C LEU A 105 -6.01 -5.90 7.35
N LEU A 106 -5.23 -6.98 7.42
CA LEU A 106 -5.44 -8.22 6.67
C LEU A 106 -5.78 -9.37 7.63
N SER A 107 -6.82 -10.14 7.31
CA SER A 107 -7.12 -11.39 7.99
C SER A 107 -6.43 -12.54 7.26
N ILE A 108 -5.19 -12.82 7.66
CA ILE A 108 -4.40 -13.93 7.11
C ILE A 108 -4.74 -15.16 7.96
N ILE A 109 -5.77 -15.90 7.54
CA ILE A 109 -6.17 -17.20 8.09
C ILE A 109 -5.77 -18.28 7.09
#